data_AF-A0A2G6GNU6-F1
#
_entry.id   AF-A0A2G6GNU6-F1
#
_cell.length_a   1.000
_cell.length_b   1.000
_cell.length_c   1.000
_cell.angle_alpha   90.00
_cell.angle_beta   90.00
_cell.angle_gamma   90.00
#
_symmetry.space_group_name_H-M   'P 1'
#
loop_
_entity.id
_entity.type
_entity.pdbx_description
1 polymer ?
#
loop_
_entity_poly.entity_id
_entity_poly.type
_entity_poly.pdbx_seq_one_letter_code
_entity_poly.pdbx_strand_id
1 'polypeptide(L)' 'MFRILFLISLFLLILALLALGVQTFFSKKGTFPDTSIGRNKELRKRKIYCIKNQQALLDKNYKLKKGEEHICDGSGC' A
#
# COMPACT_ATOMS: atom_id res chain seq x y z
N MET A 1 -21.18 10.79 -46.56
CA MET A 1 -19.97 11.16 -45.78
C MET A 1 -20.09 10.85 -44.29
N PHE A 2 -21.15 11.27 -43.58
CA PHE A 2 -21.28 11.09 -42.13
C PHE A 2 -21.25 9.62 -41.64
N ARG A 3 -21.88 8.69 -42.36
CA ARG A 3 -21.92 7.26 -41.97
C ARG A 3 -20.54 6.61 -41.88
N ILE A 4 -19.62 6.99 -42.78
CA ILE A 4 -18.26 6.45 -42.81
C ILE A 4 -17.45 6.98 -41.62
N LEU A 5 -17.60 8.28 -41.31
CA LEU A 5 -16.95 8.91 -40.16
C LEU A 5 -17.42 8.29 -38.84
N PHE A 6 -18.73 8.00 -38.73
CA PHE A 6 -19.30 7.36 -37.54
C PHE A 6 -18.77 5.93 -37.33
N LEU A 7 -18.67 5.15 -38.41
CA LEU A 7 -18.13 3.78 -38.37
C LEU A 7 -16.64 3.77 -37.98
N ILE A 8 -15.84 4.69 -38.54
CA ILE A 8 -14.42 4.80 -38.22
C ILE A 8 -14.20 5.23 -36.77
N SER A 9 -14.96 6.21 -36.29
CA SER A 9 -14.88 6.69 -34.90
C SER A 9 -15.25 5.58 -33.91
N LEU A 10 -16.35 4.86 -34.17
CA LEU A 10 -16.79 3.75 -33.33
C LEU A 10 -15.75 2.62 -33.29
N PHE A 11 -15.16 2.30 -34.43
CA PHE A 11 -14.10 1.28 -34.52
C PHE A 11 -12.86 1.69 -33.70
N LEU A 12 -12.41 2.95 -33.82
CA LEU A 12 -11.26 3.46 -33.07
C LEU A 12 -11.49 3.42 -31.55
N LEU A 13 -12.70 3.80 -31.11
CA LEU A 13 -13.09 3.77 -29.70
C LEU A 13 -13.04 2.35 -29.12
N ILE A 14 -13.62 1.38 -29.84
CA ILE A 14 -13.59 -0.02 -29.44
C ILE A 14 -12.16 -0.53 -29.36
N LEU A 15 -11.33 -0.23 -30.36
CA LEU A 15 -9.94 -0.66 -30.40
C LEU A 15 -9.11 -0.06 -29.25
N ALA A 16 -9.34 1.21 -28.91
CA ALA A 16 -8.69 1.88 -27.78
C ALA A 16 -9.11 1.26 -26.43
N LEU A 17 -10.40 0.99 -26.24
CA LEU A 17 -10.91 0.36 -25.01
C LEU A 17 -10.42 -1.08 -24.86
N LEU A 18 -10.29 -1.83 -25.95
CA LEU A 18 -9.71 -3.17 -25.93
C LEU A 18 -8.21 -3.13 -25.61
N ALA A 19 -7.45 -2.21 -26.21
CA ALA A 19 -6.03 -2.04 -25.91
C ALA A 19 -5.80 -1.64 -24.45
N LEU A 20 -6.56 -0.67 -23.93
CA LEU A 20 -6.52 -0.29 -22.51
C LEU A 20 -6.99 -1.43 -21.62
N GLY A 21 -8.08 -2.10 -21.97
CA GLY A 21 -8.64 -3.21 -21.20
C GLY A 21 -7.63 -4.36 -21.08
N VAL A 22 -7.07 -4.82 -22.20
CA VAL A 22 -6.02 -5.84 -22.20
C VAL A 22 -4.82 -5.39 -21.39
N GLN A 23 -4.33 -4.15 -21.55
CA GLN A 23 -3.24 -3.65 -20.71
C GLN A 23 -3.60 -3.65 -19.22
N THR A 24 -4.84 -3.31 -18.86
CA THR A 24 -5.28 -3.22 -17.46
C THR A 24 -5.47 -4.61 -16.85
N PHE A 25 -6.04 -5.56 -17.59
CA PHE A 25 -6.24 -6.95 -17.17
C PHE A 25 -4.95 -7.80 -17.23
N PHE A 26 -4.08 -7.58 -18.22
CA PHE A 26 -2.77 -8.25 -18.33
C PHE A 26 -1.65 -7.54 -17.59
N SER A 27 -1.87 -6.36 -17.01
CA SER A 27 -0.97 -5.76 -16.01
C SER A 27 -1.04 -6.57 -14.71
N LYS A 28 -0.55 -7.81 -14.77
CA LYS A 28 -0.22 -8.72 -13.67
C LYS A 28 0.98 -8.20 -12.83
N LYS A 29 1.20 -6.89 -12.77
CA LYS A 29 2.25 -6.25 -11.96
C LYS A 29 1.71 -5.34 -10.87
N GLY A 30 0.40 -5.22 -10.74
CA GLY A 30 -0.22 -4.84 -9.47
C GLY A 30 -0.67 -6.10 -8.77
N THR A 31 0.24 -6.87 -8.15
CA THR A 31 -0.19 -7.77 -7.07
C THR A 31 -0.95 -6.88 -6.12
N PHE A 32 -2.28 -7.01 -6.04
CA PHE A 32 -3.07 -6.25 -5.09
C PHE A 32 -2.43 -6.55 -3.74
N PRO A 33 -1.77 -5.55 -3.11
CA PRO A 33 -0.94 -5.81 -1.94
C PRO A 33 -1.83 -6.48 -0.92
N ASP A 34 -1.40 -7.63 -0.42
CA ASP A 34 -2.12 -8.47 0.54
C ASP A 34 -3.03 -7.60 1.41
N THR A 35 -4.35 -7.72 1.24
CA THR A 35 -5.35 -6.89 1.96
C THR A 35 -5.24 -7.09 3.48
N SER A 36 -4.58 -8.17 3.88
CA SER A 36 -4.12 -8.38 5.24
C SER A 36 -2.78 -7.66 5.51
N ILE A 37 -2.86 -6.50 6.16
CA ILE A 37 -1.74 -5.65 6.61
C ILE A 37 -0.62 -6.47 7.30
N GLY A 38 -0.98 -7.55 8.01
CA GLY A 38 -0.04 -8.40 8.73
C GLY A 38 0.80 -9.36 7.88
N ARG A 39 0.33 -9.80 6.70
CA ARG A 39 1.10 -10.71 5.81
C ARG A 39 1.86 -9.98 4.71
N ASN A 40 1.54 -8.71 4.48
CA ASN A 40 2.15 -7.97 3.39
C ASN A 40 3.61 -7.58 3.69
N LYS A 41 4.55 -8.20 2.97
CA LYS A 41 6.00 -7.93 3.08
C LYS A 41 6.34 -6.47 2.75
N GLU A 42 5.61 -5.85 1.83
CA GLU A 42 5.86 -4.47 1.40
C GLU A 42 5.46 -3.44 2.49
N LEU A 43 4.34 -3.67 3.19
CA LEU A 43 3.95 -2.83 4.33
C LEU A 43 4.89 -3.03 5.53
N ARG A 44 5.41 -4.23 5.72
CA ARG A 44 6.38 -4.53 6.78
C ARG A 44 7.70 -3.78 6.59
N LYS A 45 8.18 -3.64 5.35
CA LYS A 45 9.37 -2.82 5.03
C LYS A 45 9.17 -1.34 5.40
N ARG A 46 7.94 -0.84 5.25
CA ARG A 46 7.56 0.54 5.57
C ARG A 46 7.20 0.74 7.05
N LYS A 47 7.36 -0.28 7.89
CA LYS A 47 6.98 -0.29 9.33
C LYS A 47 5.50 0.04 9.58
N ILE A 48 4.62 -0.25 8.63
CA ILE A 48 3.18 -0.06 8.79
C ILE A 48 2.62 -1.36 9.36
N TYR A 49 2.22 -1.33 10.63
CA TYR A 49 1.61 -2.46 11.33
C TYR A 49 0.12 -2.21 11.57
N CYS A 50 -0.63 -3.27 11.86
CA CYS A 50 -2.00 -3.12 12.36
C CYS A 50 -2.01 -2.23 13.61
N ILE A 51 -2.97 -1.31 13.72
CA ILE A 51 -3.06 -0.31 14.79
C ILE A 51 -2.94 -0.94 16.19
N LYS A 52 -3.60 -2.08 16.41
CA LYS A 52 -3.52 -2.82 17.68
C LYS A 52 -2.09 -3.25 18.03
N ASN A 53 -1.33 -3.68 17.02
CA ASN A 53 0.05 -4.13 17.21
C ASN A 53 1.01 -2.94 17.36
N GLN A 54 0.74 -1.84 16.66
CA GLN A 54 1.50 -0.59 16.81
C GLN A 54 1.35 -0.01 18.22
N GLN A 55 0.13 0.00 18.76
CA GLN A 55 -0.12 0.44 20.14
C GLN A 55 0.63 -0.43 21.15
N ALA A 56 0.55 -1.76 21.03
CA ALA A 56 1.29 -2.66 21.92
C ALA A 56 2.82 -2.46 21.87
N LEU A 57 3.38 -2.14 20.69
CA LEU A 57 4.80 -1.78 20.56
C LEU A 57 5.12 -0.43 21.22
N LEU A 58 4.27 0.58 21.04
CA LEU A 58 4.43 1.90 21.67
C LEU A 58 4.38 1.78 23.20
N ASP A 59 3.45 1.01 23.74
CA ASP A 59 3.31 0.78 25.17
C ASP A 59 4.54 0.09 25.75
N LYS A 60 5.07 -0.93 25.06
CA LYS A 60 6.34 -1.59 25.46
C LYS A 60 7.52 -0.63 25.42
N ASN A 61 7.65 0.17 24.35
CA ASN A 61 8.74 1.15 24.24
C ASN A 61 8.62 2.25 25.31
N TYR A 62 7.41 2.71 25.64
CA TYR A 62 7.18 3.66 26.73
C TYR A 62 7.60 3.08 28.10
N LYS A 63 7.29 1.80 28.37
CA LYS A 63 7.73 1.12 29.60
C LYS A 63 9.24 0.94 29.66
N LEU A 64 9.89 0.56 28.56
CA LEU A 64 11.34 0.43 28.46
C LEU A 64 12.03 1.77 28.66
N LYS A 65 11.59 2.82 27.95
CA LYS A 65 12.06 4.21 28.13
C LYS A 65 11.87 4.70 29.55
N LYS A 66 10.74 4.42 30.19
CA LYS A 66 10.51 4.80 31.59
C LYS A 66 11.45 4.06 32.55
N GLY A 67 11.81 2.81 32.25
CA GLY A 67 12.82 2.08 32.99
C GLY A 67 14.23 2.63 32.79
N GLU A 68 14.59 2.98 31.55
CA GLU A 68 15.89 3.56 31.18
C GLU A 68 16.07 5.02 31.66
N GLU A 69 15.02 5.84 31.57
CA GLU A 69 14.99 7.22 32.05
C GLU A 69 15.05 7.27 33.59
N HIS A 70 14.55 6.24 34.28
CA HIS A 70 14.79 6.06 35.72
C HIS A 70 16.17 5.49 36.08
N ILE A 71 16.97 5.03 35.10
CA ILE A 71 18.35 4.54 35.33
C ILE A 71 19.36 5.69 35.22
N CYS A 72 19.05 6.78 34.51
CA CYS A 72 19.95 7.93 34.39
C CYS A 72 19.19 9.27 34.42
N ASP A 73 18.48 9.60 35.51
CA ASP A 73 18.08 10.98 35.80
C ASP A 73 18.50 11.34 37.24
N GLY A 74 19.66 11.99 37.34
CA GLY A 74 20.02 12.82 38.49
C GLY A 74 21.22 12.41 39.36
N SER A 75 21.71 11.17 39.33
CA SER A 75 22.84 10.78 40.20
C SER A 75 23.62 9.56 39.70
N GLY A 76 24.60 9.79 38.82
CA GLY A 76 25.71 8.88 38.52
C GLY A 76 25.39 7.65 37.67
N CYS A 77 26.43 7.12 37.00
CA CYS A 77 26.51 5.71 36.61
C CYS A 77 26.68 4.84 37.86
#